data_AF-A0A9Q3K6Q4-F1
#
_entry.id   AF-A0A9Q3K6Q4-F1
#
_cell.length_a   1.000
_cell.length_b   1.000
_cell.length_c   1.000
_cell.angle_alpha   90.00
_cell.angle_beta   90.00
_cell.angle_gamma   90.00
#
_symmetry.space_group_name_H-M   'P 1'
#
loop_
_entity.id
_entity.type
_entity.pdbx_description
1 polymer ?
#
loop_
_entity_poly.entity_id
_entity_poly.type
_entity_poly.pdbx_seq_one_letter_code
_entity_poly.pdbx_strand_id
1 'polypeptide(L)'
;MIQTLEDMIRRFFSYGLKLKDSDGFTHDCCTLIPALELAYKTSIHPSTGKTPAMLEKQWSSKLPVDTLKKDLDDIHPTSSIFKLFIDKVRHHSKQIMNDAFEYDKQKWDKSHKSPEFKVGDLILVSTFNLNNIKGPNKLKNSFAGPFIIKSLHGKNAVQVELSGELEDKHQTFPVILVKHYTSSDKELFPLRNQTTLEVPPLDQTEEQNVLKLLKERRRKGKDEREYLVRYKNPQHEDEWILPEKIPYSKTYLIRFRHDRRPIPQ
;
A
#
# COMPACT_ATOMS: atom_id res chain seq x y z
N MET A 1 3.75 -1.01 -3.66
CA MET A 1 3.88 -1.75 -4.93
C MET A 1 5.28 -2.34 -4.96
N ILE A 2 5.41 -3.64 -5.24
CA ILE A 2 6.72 -4.29 -5.33
C ILE A 2 7.38 -3.81 -6.63
N GLN A 3 8.33 -2.89 -6.53
CA GLN A 3 8.97 -2.25 -7.68
C GLN A 3 9.65 -3.26 -8.63
N THR A 4 10.14 -4.38 -8.09
CA THR A 4 10.86 -5.40 -8.86
C THR A 4 9.98 -6.11 -9.89
N LEU A 5 8.75 -6.46 -9.53
CA LEU A 5 7.81 -7.14 -10.42
C LEU A 5 7.30 -6.20 -11.51
N GLU A 6 7.03 -4.95 -11.15
CA GLU A 6 6.66 -3.93 -12.11
C GLU A 6 7.80 -3.67 -13.11
N ASP A 7 9.03 -3.55 -12.63
CA ASP A 7 10.21 -3.32 -13.48
C ASP A 7 10.49 -4.52 -14.40
N MET A 8 10.35 -5.75 -13.88
CA MET A 8 10.43 -6.98 -14.68
C MET A 8 9.39 -6.98 -15.81
N ILE A 9 8.12 -6.72 -15.48
CA ILE A 9 7.02 -6.65 -16.45
C ILE A 9 7.28 -5.57 -17.49
N ARG A 10 7.69 -4.37 -17.05
CA ARG A 10 8.01 -3.25 -17.94
C ARG A 10 9.12 -3.62 -18.91
N ARG A 11 10.24 -4.18 -18.43
CA ARG A 11 11.37 -4.60 -19.27
C ARG A 11 10.97 -5.69 -20.27
N PHE A 12 10.18 -6.66 -19.82
CA PHE A 12 9.73 -7.76 -20.67
C PHE A 12 8.85 -7.30 -21.83
N PHE A 13 7.99 -6.30 -21.60
CA PHE A 13 7.12 -5.77 -22.64
C PHE A 13 7.73 -4.59 -23.42
N SER A 14 8.60 -3.78 -22.82
CA SER A 14 9.20 -2.61 -23.47
C SER A 14 10.30 -3.00 -24.46
N TYR A 15 11.10 -4.02 -24.15
CA TYR A 15 12.19 -4.49 -25.03
C TYR A 15 11.74 -5.56 -26.03
N GLY A 16 10.43 -5.75 -26.16
CA GLY A 16 9.76 -6.24 -27.36
C GLY A 16 10.39 -7.49 -27.99
N LEU A 17 10.23 -8.65 -27.34
CA LEU A 17 10.32 -9.94 -28.03
C LEU A 17 9.20 -9.98 -29.08
N LYS A 18 9.50 -9.56 -30.32
CA LYS A 18 8.64 -9.83 -31.47
C LYS A 18 8.82 -11.29 -31.86
N LEU A 19 8.06 -12.17 -31.21
CA LEU A 19 8.03 -13.59 -31.53
C LEU A 19 7.00 -13.79 -32.63
N LYS A 20 7.50 -14.16 -33.81
CA LYS A 20 6.68 -14.59 -34.93
C LYS A 20 6.71 -16.10 -35.00
N ASP A 21 5.55 -16.71 -35.08
CA ASP A 21 5.44 -18.13 -35.43
C ASP A 21 5.79 -18.34 -36.91
N SER A 22 5.95 -19.61 -37.31
CA SER A 22 6.10 -20.03 -38.71
C SER A 22 5.00 -19.48 -39.60
N ASP A 23 3.81 -19.28 -39.02
CA ASP A 23 2.59 -18.88 -39.72
C ASP A 23 2.46 -17.35 -39.80
N GLY A 24 3.47 -16.61 -39.32
CA GLY A 24 3.51 -15.15 -39.34
C GLY A 24 2.74 -14.47 -38.21
N PHE A 25 2.14 -15.24 -37.30
CA PHE A 25 1.45 -14.72 -36.12
C PHE A 25 2.45 -14.09 -35.14
N THR A 26 2.24 -12.83 -34.80
CA THR A 26 2.99 -12.13 -33.74
C THR A 26 2.30 -12.30 -32.39
N HIS A 27 2.99 -12.92 -31.45
CA HIS A 27 2.52 -13.05 -30.07
C HIS A 27 2.40 -11.68 -29.40
N ASP A 28 1.21 -11.36 -28.87
CA ASP A 28 0.95 -10.14 -28.11
C ASP A 28 1.42 -10.29 -26.65
N CYS A 29 1.58 -9.18 -25.93
CA CYS A 29 1.96 -9.15 -24.52
C CYS A 29 1.11 -10.09 -23.67
N CYS A 30 -0.20 -10.16 -23.89
CA CYS A 30 -1.12 -11.03 -23.15
C CYS A 30 -0.79 -12.52 -23.31
N THR A 31 -0.32 -12.93 -24.49
CA THR A 31 0.05 -14.33 -24.78
C THR A 31 1.36 -14.74 -24.12
N LEU A 32 2.23 -13.78 -23.81
CA LEU A 32 3.54 -14.01 -23.21
C LEU A 32 3.52 -13.93 -21.67
N ILE A 33 2.48 -13.35 -21.05
CA ILE A 33 2.32 -13.28 -19.58
C ILE A 33 2.42 -14.66 -18.92
N PRO A 34 1.73 -15.73 -19.39
CA PRO A 34 1.82 -17.04 -18.75
C PRO A 34 3.25 -17.62 -18.77
N ALA A 35 3.99 -17.35 -19.85
CA ALA A 35 5.37 -17.80 -19.97
C ALA A 35 6.31 -17.04 -19.01
N LEU A 36 6.08 -15.73 -18.83
CA LEU A 36 6.80 -14.92 -17.84
C LEU A 36 6.48 -15.37 -16.41
N GLU A 37 5.21 -15.62 -16.10
CA GLU A 37 4.78 -16.13 -14.79
C GLU A 37 5.43 -17.48 -14.47
N LEU A 38 5.44 -18.40 -15.44
CA LEU A 38 6.09 -19.70 -15.31
C LEU A 38 7.59 -19.56 -15.07
N ALA A 39 8.26 -18.67 -15.81
CA ALA A 39 9.67 -18.39 -15.62
C ALA A 39 9.96 -17.81 -14.23
N TYR A 40 9.16 -16.87 -13.75
CA TYR A 40 9.29 -16.28 -12.42
C TYR A 40 9.13 -17.35 -11.32
N LYS A 41 8.09 -18.18 -11.41
CA LYS A 41 7.80 -19.24 -10.42
C LYS A 41 8.89 -20.31 -10.34
N THR A 42 9.56 -20.59 -11.45
CA THR A 42 10.56 -21.66 -11.57
C THR A 42 12.00 -21.17 -11.45
N SER A 43 12.24 -19.86 -11.52
CA SER A 43 13.58 -19.32 -11.34
C SER A 43 13.95 -19.22 -9.86
N ILE A 44 15.23 -19.44 -9.56
CA ILE A 44 15.78 -19.31 -8.22
C ILE A 44 15.90 -17.81 -7.92
N HIS A 45 15.31 -17.37 -6.80
CA HIS A 45 15.41 -15.99 -6.37
C HIS A 45 16.74 -15.75 -5.63
N PRO A 46 17.51 -14.69 -5.96
CA PRO A 46 18.87 -14.51 -5.45
C PRO A 46 18.94 -14.33 -3.93
N SER A 47 17.92 -13.70 -3.32
CA SER A 47 17.92 -13.47 -1.86
C SER A 47 17.55 -14.72 -1.04
N THR A 48 16.77 -15.64 -1.58
CA THR A 48 16.27 -16.82 -0.84
C THR A 48 16.98 -18.11 -1.24
N GLY A 49 17.66 -18.11 -2.40
CA GLY A 49 18.26 -19.31 -2.98
C GLY A 49 17.25 -20.39 -3.37
N LYS A 50 15.96 -20.05 -3.41
CA LYS A 50 14.84 -20.97 -3.66
C LYS A 50 13.91 -20.40 -4.73
N THR A 51 13.17 -21.27 -5.41
CA THR A 51 12.16 -20.84 -6.37
C THR A 51 10.88 -20.40 -5.66
N PRO A 52 10.14 -19.38 -6.15
CA PRO A 52 8.88 -18.97 -5.55
C PRO A 52 7.87 -20.12 -5.44
N ALA A 53 7.76 -20.99 -6.45
CA ALA A 53 6.88 -22.15 -6.38
C ALA A 53 7.22 -23.09 -5.22
N MET A 54 8.52 -23.28 -4.95
CA MET A 54 8.96 -24.11 -3.82
C MET A 54 8.69 -23.43 -2.47
N LEU A 55 8.78 -22.11 -2.38
CA LEU A 55 8.48 -21.39 -1.13
C LEU A 55 6.97 -21.37 -0.83
N GLU A 56 6.14 -21.19 -1.84
CA GLU A 56 4.69 -21.11 -1.71
C GLU A 56 4.06 -22.49 -1.50
N LYS A 57 4.43 -23.46 -2.35
CA LYS A 57 3.75 -24.76 -2.44
C LYS A 57 4.56 -25.90 -1.87
N GLN A 58 5.83 -25.68 -1.50
CA GLN A 58 6.76 -26.72 -1.05
C GLN A 58 7.11 -27.78 -2.12
N TRP A 59 6.68 -27.59 -3.36
CA TRP A 59 7.05 -28.44 -4.49
C TRP A 59 7.26 -27.57 -5.75
N SER A 60 8.20 -28.00 -6.60
CA SER A 60 8.39 -27.43 -7.93
C SER A 60 7.73 -28.34 -8.96
N SER A 61 6.87 -27.78 -9.80
CA SER A 61 6.30 -28.52 -10.93
C SER A 61 7.40 -28.93 -11.91
N LYS A 62 7.39 -30.18 -12.35
CA LYS A 62 8.23 -30.63 -13.46
C LYS A 62 7.75 -29.94 -14.73
N LEU A 63 8.62 -29.19 -15.39
CA LEU A 63 8.27 -28.56 -16.66
C LEU A 63 8.38 -29.60 -17.78
N PRO A 64 7.66 -29.41 -18.91
CA PRO A 64 7.83 -30.27 -20.08
C PRO A 64 9.29 -30.42 -20.53
N VAL A 65 10.07 -29.34 -20.43
CA VAL A 65 11.52 -29.33 -20.72
C VAL A 65 12.35 -30.22 -19.79
N ASP A 66 11.86 -30.52 -18.58
CA ASP A 66 12.53 -31.40 -17.62
C ASP A 66 12.18 -32.88 -17.85
N THR A 67 11.06 -33.16 -18.53
CA THR A 67 10.56 -34.51 -18.82
C THR A 67 10.77 -34.96 -20.26
N LEU A 68 11.06 -34.04 -21.19
CA LEU A 68 11.35 -34.37 -22.58
C LEU A 68 12.64 -35.22 -22.66
N LYS A 69 12.52 -36.40 -23.29
CA LYS A 69 13.70 -37.20 -23.68
C LYS A 69 14.50 -36.38 -24.71
N LYS A 70 15.81 -36.28 -24.50
CA LYS A 70 16.72 -35.59 -25.43
C LYS A 70 16.85 -36.32 -26.76
N ASP A 71 16.58 -37.63 -26.74
CA ASP A 71 16.78 -38.56 -27.86
C ASP A 71 15.40 -38.98 -28.44
N LEU A 72 14.72 -38.03 -29.08
CA LEU A 72 13.51 -38.30 -29.84
C LEU A 72 13.84 -38.10 -31.32
N ASP A 73 13.89 -39.20 -32.07
CA ASP A 73 14.32 -39.19 -33.47
C ASP A 73 13.24 -38.64 -34.43
N ASP A 74 11.97 -38.58 -33.99
CA ASP A 74 10.86 -38.09 -34.79
C ASP A 74 9.99 -37.10 -33.98
N ILE A 75 10.24 -35.81 -34.18
CA ILE A 75 9.51 -34.71 -33.54
C ILE A 75 8.71 -33.99 -34.62
N HIS A 76 7.39 -33.89 -34.44
CA HIS A 76 6.54 -33.13 -35.34
C HIS A 76 7.06 -31.68 -35.49
N PRO A 77 7.12 -31.11 -36.71
CA PRO A 77 7.74 -29.80 -36.96
C PRO A 77 7.16 -28.69 -36.06
N THR A 78 5.84 -28.66 -35.86
CA THR A 78 5.17 -27.71 -34.96
C THR A 78 5.65 -27.81 -33.51
N SER A 79 5.87 -29.03 -33.00
CA SER A 79 6.35 -29.25 -31.64
C SER A 79 7.80 -28.79 -31.46
N SER A 80 8.63 -28.97 -32.50
CA SER A 80 10.00 -28.45 -32.53
C SER A 80 10.04 -26.92 -32.50
N ILE A 81 9.21 -26.27 -33.32
CA ILE A 81 9.08 -24.81 -33.37
C ILE A 81 8.58 -24.26 -32.02
N PHE A 82 7.55 -24.88 -31.44
CA PHE A 82 7.01 -24.48 -30.15
C PHE A 82 8.04 -24.63 -29.01
N LYS A 83 8.86 -25.69 -29.04
CA LYS A 83 9.96 -25.85 -28.09
C LYS A 83 10.95 -24.69 -28.19
N LEU A 84 11.41 -24.36 -29.40
CA LEU A 84 12.32 -23.23 -29.64
C LEU A 84 11.72 -21.91 -29.15
N PHE A 85 10.42 -21.71 -29.37
CA PHE A 85 9.67 -20.56 -28.86
C PHE A 85 9.71 -20.49 -27.33
N ILE A 86 9.32 -21.55 -26.63
CA ILE A 86 9.32 -21.60 -25.17
C ILE A 86 10.73 -21.41 -24.60
N ASP A 87 11.74 -22.04 -25.19
CA ASP A 87 13.12 -21.89 -24.76
C ASP A 87 13.60 -20.44 -24.89
N LYS A 88 13.32 -19.79 -26.03
CA LYS A 88 13.66 -18.38 -26.27
C LYS A 88 12.97 -17.45 -25.28
N VAL A 89 11.66 -17.64 -25.04
CA VAL A 89 10.91 -16.85 -24.05
C VAL A 89 11.46 -17.05 -22.65
N ARG A 90 11.77 -18.30 -22.27
CA ARG A 90 12.31 -18.64 -20.95
C ARG A 90 13.68 -18.00 -20.73
N HIS A 91 14.58 -18.10 -21.70
CA HIS A 91 15.91 -17.48 -21.62
C HIS A 91 15.83 -15.96 -21.46
N HIS A 92 14.99 -15.32 -22.27
CA HIS A 92 14.80 -13.88 -22.19
C HIS A 92 14.18 -13.44 -20.85
N SER A 93 13.15 -14.16 -20.39
CA SER A 93 12.51 -13.89 -19.09
C SER A 93 13.52 -13.97 -17.95
N LYS A 94 14.42 -14.97 -18.00
CA LYS A 94 15.48 -15.13 -16.99
C LYS A 94 16.48 -13.96 -17.01
N GLN A 95 16.88 -13.50 -18.20
CA GLN A 95 17.78 -12.35 -18.34
C GLN A 95 17.17 -11.08 -17.76
N ILE A 96 15.94 -10.73 -18.18
CA ILE A 96 15.25 -9.55 -17.68
C ILE A 96 15.06 -9.59 -16.17
N MET A 97 14.74 -10.77 -15.63
CA MET A 97 14.55 -10.91 -14.20
C MET A 97 15.86 -10.66 -13.43
N ASN A 98 16.99 -11.17 -13.93
CA ASN A 98 18.30 -10.86 -13.37
C ASN A 98 18.62 -9.36 -13.46
N ASP A 99 18.38 -8.75 -14.63
CA ASP A 99 18.63 -7.31 -14.83
C ASP A 99 17.77 -6.43 -13.93
N ALA A 100 16.51 -6.82 -13.70
CA ALA A 100 15.60 -6.14 -12.78
C ALA A 100 16.10 -6.26 -11.34
N PHE A 101 16.48 -7.46 -10.90
CA PHE A 101 17.03 -7.67 -9.56
C PHE A 101 18.34 -6.93 -9.34
N GLU A 102 19.24 -6.93 -10.31
CA GLU A 102 20.50 -6.19 -10.24
C GLU A 102 20.26 -4.69 -10.16
N TYR A 103 19.34 -4.17 -10.97
CA TYR A 103 18.98 -2.76 -10.95
C TYR A 103 18.39 -2.32 -9.60
N ASP A 104 17.44 -3.09 -9.06
CA ASP A 104 16.85 -2.78 -7.76
C ASP A 104 17.87 -2.85 -6.64
N LYS A 105 18.79 -3.84 -6.68
CA LYS A 105 19.90 -3.94 -5.74
C LYS A 105 20.81 -2.70 -5.84
N GLN A 106 21.27 -2.33 -7.03
CA GLN A 106 22.13 -1.16 -7.21
C GLN A 106 21.46 0.14 -6.75
N LYS A 107 20.17 0.30 -7.04
CA LYS A 107 19.40 1.48 -6.63
C LYS A 107 19.23 1.54 -5.12
N TRP A 108 18.96 0.39 -4.49
CA TRP A 108 18.92 0.26 -3.05
C TRP A 108 20.28 0.61 -2.44
N ASP A 109 21.35 -0.05 -2.86
CA ASP A 109 22.70 0.16 -2.33
C ASP A 109 23.18 1.61 -2.49
N LYS A 110 22.79 2.30 -3.57
CA LYS A 110 23.14 3.70 -3.82
C LYS A 110 22.41 4.70 -2.92
N SER A 111 21.14 4.43 -2.61
CA SER A 111 20.26 5.38 -1.90
C SER A 111 20.08 5.05 -0.43
N HIS A 112 20.25 3.79 -0.06
CA HIS A 112 20.03 3.30 1.28
C HIS A 112 21.18 3.76 2.19
N LYS A 113 20.84 4.62 3.14
CA LYS A 113 21.68 4.94 4.28
C LYS A 113 20.92 4.50 5.50
N SER A 114 21.48 3.57 6.28
CA SER A 114 20.91 3.20 7.57
C SER A 114 21.20 4.34 8.55
N PRO A 115 20.18 5.09 9.02
CA PRO A 115 20.42 6.10 10.03
C PRO A 115 20.69 5.40 11.37
N GLU A 116 21.82 5.72 11.97
CA GLU A 116 22.14 5.27 13.33
C GLU A 116 21.54 6.25 14.32
N PHE A 117 20.57 5.75 15.09
CA PHE A 117 19.94 6.50 16.18
C PHE A 117 20.50 6.03 17.51
N LYS A 118 20.58 6.92 18.50
CA LYS A 118 20.96 6.60 19.88
C LYS A 118 19.81 6.91 20.83
N VAL A 119 19.79 6.22 21.96
CA VAL A 119 18.86 6.52 23.05
C VAL A 119 19.15 7.93 23.57
N GLY A 120 18.11 8.74 23.70
CA GLY A 120 18.21 10.16 24.06
C GLY A 120 18.24 11.13 22.88
N ASP A 121 18.39 10.66 21.63
CA ASP A 121 18.36 11.55 20.47
C ASP A 121 16.97 12.16 20.28
N LEU A 122 16.95 13.42 19.83
CA LEU A 122 15.74 14.10 19.41
C LEU A 122 15.41 13.75 17.96
N ILE A 123 14.17 13.35 17.74
CA ILE A 123 13.70 12.89 16.45
C ILE A 123 12.32 13.45 16.08
N LEU A 124 12.03 13.38 14.79
CA LEU A 124 10.76 13.70 14.19
C LEU A 124 10.11 12.43 13.65
N VAL A 125 8.82 12.24 13.94
CA VAL A 125 8.02 11.08 13.50
C VAL A 125 7.15 11.48 12.31
N SER A 126 7.13 10.66 11.25
CA SER A 126 6.33 10.91 10.06
C SER A 126 4.82 10.81 10.34
N THR A 127 4.06 11.79 9.83
CA THR A 127 2.59 11.84 9.96
C THR A 127 1.86 11.14 8.81
N PHE A 128 2.60 10.53 7.88
CA PHE A 128 2.04 9.92 6.67
C PHE A 128 0.96 8.86 6.97
N ASN A 129 1.18 8.03 7.99
CA ASN A 129 0.23 6.98 8.41
C ASN A 129 -0.68 7.41 9.57
N LEU A 130 -0.67 8.68 9.96
CA LEU A 130 -1.41 9.19 11.10
C LEU A 130 -2.63 9.98 10.62
N ASN A 131 -3.79 9.34 10.68
CA ASN A 131 -5.07 9.90 10.20
C ASN A 131 -5.76 10.81 11.22
N ASN A 132 -5.42 10.70 12.51
CA ASN A 132 -6.10 11.41 13.59
C ASN A 132 -5.36 12.69 14.04
N ILE A 133 -4.44 13.19 13.21
CA ILE A 133 -3.76 14.47 13.46
C ILE A 133 -4.69 15.58 12.98
N LYS A 134 -4.73 16.67 13.74
CA LYS A 134 -5.66 17.77 13.45
C LYS A 134 -5.29 18.46 12.12
N GLY A 135 -6.32 18.80 11.33
CA GLY A 135 -6.17 19.55 10.08
C GLY A 135 -6.23 18.70 8.80
N PRO A 136 -6.33 19.33 7.62
CA PRO A 136 -6.46 18.62 6.37
C PRO A 136 -5.14 17.95 5.96
N ASN A 137 -5.23 16.75 5.39
CA ASN A 137 -4.06 15.93 5.00
C ASN A 137 -3.02 16.66 4.14
N LYS A 138 -3.42 17.69 3.38
CA LYS A 138 -2.52 18.48 2.53
C LYS A 138 -1.77 19.60 3.27
N LEU A 139 -2.34 20.12 4.36
CA LEU A 139 -1.76 21.24 5.12
C LEU A 139 -1.10 20.79 6.43
N LYS A 140 -1.34 19.55 6.87
CA LYS A 140 -0.66 19.01 8.05
C LYS A 140 0.84 18.86 7.78
N ASN A 141 1.65 19.12 8.80
CA ASN A 141 3.09 18.90 8.73
C ASN A 141 3.37 17.43 8.45
N SER A 142 4.30 17.15 7.53
CA SER A 142 4.69 15.77 7.19
C SER A 142 5.39 15.04 8.34
N PHE A 143 5.87 15.78 9.35
CA PHE A 143 6.56 15.25 10.52
C PHE A 143 6.05 15.96 11.79
N ALA A 144 5.90 15.19 12.86
CA ALA A 144 5.53 15.64 14.20
C ALA A 144 6.70 15.43 15.18
N GLY A 145 6.76 16.26 16.22
CA GLY A 145 7.85 16.24 17.22
C GLY A 145 8.46 17.65 17.41
N PRO A 146 9.55 17.78 18.17
CA PRO A 146 10.53 16.73 18.48
C PRO A 146 10.12 15.78 19.61
N PHE A 147 10.53 14.52 19.50
CA PHE A 147 10.36 13.50 20.54
C PHE A 147 11.70 12.86 20.89
N ILE A 148 11.80 12.27 22.08
CA ILE A 148 13.02 11.63 22.57
C ILE A 148 12.95 10.12 22.34
N ILE A 149 14.05 9.52 21.88
CA ILE A 149 14.17 8.06 21.80
C ILE A 149 14.37 7.48 23.20
N LYS A 150 13.42 6.65 23.62
CA LYS A 150 13.45 5.92 24.90
C LYS A 150 14.24 4.63 24.80
N SER A 151 14.06 3.87 23.72
CA SER A 151 14.76 2.60 23.50
C SER A 151 14.87 2.27 22.02
N LEU A 152 15.79 1.35 21.67
CA LEU A 152 15.98 0.86 20.30
C LEU A 152 15.66 -0.63 20.26
N HIS A 153 14.78 -1.04 19.35
CA HIS A 153 14.44 -2.44 19.11
C HIS A 153 15.16 -2.93 17.86
N GLY A 154 16.41 -3.37 18.05
CA GLY A 154 17.30 -3.76 16.96
C GLY A 154 17.61 -2.58 16.03
N LYS A 155 17.84 -2.86 14.75
CA LYS A 155 18.21 -1.85 13.74
C LYS A 155 17.02 -1.19 13.03
N ASN A 156 15.81 -1.73 13.21
CA ASN A 156 14.66 -1.40 12.36
C ASN A 156 13.56 -0.62 13.07
N ALA A 157 13.54 -0.59 14.40
CA ALA A 157 12.48 0.04 15.16
C ALA A 157 13.03 0.84 16.33
N VAL A 158 12.43 2.01 16.56
CA VAL A 158 12.75 2.92 17.66
C VAL A 158 11.51 3.10 18.53
N GLN A 159 11.69 3.09 19.84
CA GLN A 159 10.65 3.44 20.80
C GLN A 159 10.84 4.89 21.22
N VAL A 160 9.75 5.65 21.15
CA VAL A 160 9.74 7.10 21.28
C VAL A 160 8.81 7.49 22.41
N GLU A 161 9.20 8.50 23.17
CA GLU A 161 8.32 9.14 24.15
C GLU A 161 7.43 10.15 23.42
N LEU A 162 6.17 9.74 23.18
CA LEU A 162 5.18 10.56 22.49
C LEU A 162 4.49 11.53 23.46
N SER A 163 4.15 12.70 22.95
CA SER A 163 3.42 13.75 23.67
C SER A 163 2.47 14.49 22.73
N GLY A 164 1.50 15.22 23.30
CA GLY A 164 0.54 16.03 22.55
C GLY A 164 -0.45 15.19 21.74
N GLU A 165 -0.66 15.54 20.46
CA GLU A 165 -1.65 14.89 19.59
C GLU A 165 -1.37 13.39 19.32
N LEU A 166 -0.18 12.90 19.65
CA LEU A 166 0.25 11.52 19.42
C LEU A 166 0.34 10.68 20.70
N GLU A 167 -0.07 11.20 21.86
CA GLU A 167 0.03 10.48 23.15
C GLU A 167 -0.68 9.11 23.12
N ASP A 168 -1.85 9.05 22.49
CA ASP A 168 -2.66 7.82 22.36
C ASP A 168 -2.13 6.82 21.32
N LYS A 169 -1.06 7.15 20.59
CA LYS A 169 -0.51 6.31 19.51
C LYS A 169 0.54 5.34 20.03
N HIS A 170 0.77 4.29 19.25
CA HIS A 170 1.81 3.31 19.57
C HIS A 170 3.19 3.97 19.53
N GLN A 171 3.97 3.79 20.60
CA GLN A 171 5.25 4.47 20.83
C GLN A 171 6.40 3.94 19.96
N THR A 172 6.28 2.74 19.41
CA THR A 172 7.31 2.15 18.54
C THR A 172 7.04 2.48 17.08
N PHE A 173 8.05 3.04 16.41
CA PHE A 173 8.02 3.36 14.98
C PHE A 173 9.16 2.67 14.24
N PRO A 174 8.94 2.26 12.98
CA PRO A 174 10.01 1.89 12.08
C PRO A 174 10.99 3.05 11.85
N VAL A 175 12.27 2.74 11.79
CA VAL A 175 13.38 3.68 11.54
C VAL A 175 13.16 4.52 10.27
N ILE A 176 12.50 3.97 9.25
CA ILE A 176 12.20 4.67 7.99
C ILE A 176 11.17 5.81 8.16
N LEU A 177 10.35 5.77 9.20
CA LEU A 177 9.35 6.80 9.50
C LEU A 177 9.89 7.88 10.44
N VAL A 178 11.19 7.84 10.76
CA VAL A 178 11.81 8.72 11.75
C VAL A 178 12.97 9.48 11.12
N LYS A 179 13.16 10.73 11.53
CA LYS A 179 14.29 11.57 11.13
C LYS A 179 14.93 12.22 12.35
N HIS A 180 16.24 12.45 12.30
CA HIS A 180 16.93 13.26 13.30
C HIS A 180 16.34 14.68 13.33
N TYR A 181 16.13 15.20 14.53
CA TYR A 181 15.74 16.60 14.72
C TYR A 181 17.00 17.48 14.68
N THR A 182 17.03 18.42 13.75
CA THR A 182 18.07 19.46 13.70
C THR A 182 17.48 20.75 14.24
N SER A 183 18.01 21.23 15.37
CA SER A 183 17.62 22.54 15.90
C SER A 183 18.08 23.64 14.95
N SER A 184 17.27 24.69 14.80
CA SER A 184 17.68 25.88 14.04
C SER A 184 18.64 26.72 14.87
N ASP A 185 19.81 27.04 14.33
CA ASP A 185 20.76 27.95 14.96
C ASP A 185 20.19 29.36 15.00
N LYS A 186 19.96 29.87 16.22
CA LYS A 186 19.34 31.18 16.45
C LYS A 186 20.25 32.34 16.03
N GLU A 187 21.57 32.15 16.07
CA GLU A 187 22.56 33.16 15.69
C GLU A 187 22.64 33.35 14.17
N LEU A 188 22.59 32.25 13.41
CA LEU A 188 22.62 32.28 11.95
C LEU A 188 21.28 32.69 11.34
N PHE A 189 20.16 32.37 12.02
CA PHE A 189 18.81 32.61 11.52
C PHE A 189 17.90 33.30 12.56
N PRO A 190 18.22 34.54 12.99
CA PRO A 190 17.50 35.23 14.05
C PRO A 190 16.04 35.57 13.71
N LEU A 191 15.71 35.68 12.41
CA LEU A 191 14.35 35.99 11.93
C LEU A 191 13.46 34.74 11.83
N ARG A 192 13.99 33.54 12.07
CA ARG A 192 13.24 32.28 11.92
C ARG A 192 12.47 31.98 13.21
N ASN A 193 11.34 32.65 13.38
CA ASN A 193 10.40 32.34 14.46
C ASN A 193 9.58 31.09 14.10
N GLN A 194 9.56 30.09 15.00
CA GLN A 194 8.66 28.96 14.90
C GLN A 194 7.25 29.42 15.25
N THR A 195 6.58 30.10 14.32
CA THR A 195 5.16 30.42 14.49
C THR A 195 4.39 29.12 14.30
N THR A 196 3.73 28.64 15.36
CA THR A 196 2.74 27.57 15.23
C THR A 196 1.64 28.10 14.33
N LEU A 197 1.63 27.67 13.06
CA LEU A 197 0.54 27.98 12.16
C LEU A 197 -0.69 27.26 12.71
N GLU A 198 -1.57 27.99 13.37
CA GLU A 198 -2.90 27.48 13.69
C GLU A 198 -3.56 27.16 12.35
N VAL A 199 -3.78 25.87 12.09
CA VAL A 199 -4.56 25.45 10.93
C VAL A 199 -5.89 26.17 11.07
N PRO A 200 -6.29 27.03 10.11
CA PRO A 200 -7.55 27.72 10.20
C PRO A 200 -8.63 26.65 10.43
N PRO A 201 -9.59 26.89 11.34
CA PRO A 201 -10.70 25.96 11.53
C PRO A 201 -11.21 25.60 10.15
N LEU A 202 -11.16 24.31 9.80
CA LEU A 202 -11.85 23.85 8.60
C LEU A 202 -13.29 24.28 8.85
N ASP A 203 -13.84 25.16 8.01
CA ASP A 203 -15.21 25.65 8.16
C ASP A 203 -16.09 24.43 8.45
N GLN A 204 -16.55 24.30 9.70
CA GLN A 204 -17.45 23.22 10.12
C GLN A 204 -18.84 23.38 9.50
N THR A 205 -18.93 24.23 8.49
CA THR A 205 -20.06 24.56 7.64
C THR A 205 -20.07 23.73 6.37
N GLU A 206 -19.37 22.59 6.31
CA GLU A 206 -19.92 21.50 5.51
C GLU A 206 -21.16 21.00 6.25
N GLU A 207 -22.30 21.62 5.94
CA GLU A 207 -23.63 21.17 6.36
C GLU A 207 -23.62 19.64 6.38
N GLN A 208 -23.79 19.05 7.57
CA GLN A 208 -23.81 17.61 7.79
C GLN A 208 -24.83 16.97 6.85
N ASN A 209 -24.36 16.60 5.66
CA ASN A 209 -25.20 16.12 4.60
C ASN A 209 -25.51 14.67 4.93
N VAL A 210 -26.59 14.48 5.67
CA VAL A 210 -27.10 13.15 6.02
C VAL A 210 -27.44 12.39 4.75
N LEU A 211 -26.92 11.16 4.61
CA LEU A 211 -27.24 10.27 3.51
C LEU A 211 -28.51 9.47 3.84
N LYS A 212 -28.50 8.76 4.98
CA LYS A 212 -29.64 7.95 5.44
C LYS A 212 -29.60 7.63 6.93
N LEU A 213 -30.76 7.26 7.48
CA LEU A 213 -30.90 6.69 8.82
C LEU A 213 -30.85 5.16 8.72
N LEU A 214 -30.05 4.51 9.57
CA LEU A 214 -29.84 3.07 9.55
C LEU A 214 -30.66 2.33 10.61
N LYS A 215 -30.62 2.85 11.85
CA LYS A 215 -31.17 2.17 13.03
C LYS A 215 -31.84 3.19 13.94
N GLU A 216 -32.78 2.70 14.73
CA GLU A 216 -33.39 3.43 15.84
C GLU A 216 -33.05 2.72 17.16
N ARG A 217 -32.79 3.48 18.22
CA ARG A 217 -32.67 2.96 19.59
C ARG A 217 -33.37 3.89 20.56
N ARG A 218 -33.84 3.36 21.68
CA ARG A 218 -34.33 4.16 22.80
C ARG A 218 -33.19 4.43 23.78
N ARG A 219 -33.05 5.67 24.23
CA ARG A 219 -32.05 6.03 25.25
C ARG A 219 -32.48 5.42 26.60
N LYS A 220 -31.56 4.77 27.31
CA LYS A 220 -31.88 4.21 28.64
C LYS A 220 -32.27 5.35 29.60
N GLY A 221 -33.46 5.28 30.18
CA GLY A 221 -33.94 6.24 31.19
C GLY A 221 -34.72 7.46 30.67
N LYS A 222 -34.85 7.64 29.36
CA LYS A 222 -35.70 8.70 28.76
C LYS A 222 -36.53 8.11 27.61
N ASP A 223 -37.77 8.56 27.42
CA ASP A 223 -38.61 8.12 26.28
C ASP A 223 -38.24 8.80 24.95
N GLU A 224 -36.97 9.15 24.80
CA GLU A 224 -36.39 9.78 23.61
C GLU A 224 -35.79 8.70 22.69
N ARG A 225 -36.08 8.80 21.39
CA ARG A 225 -35.51 7.92 20.36
C ARG A 225 -34.30 8.57 19.72
N GLU A 226 -33.23 7.81 19.57
CA GLU A 226 -32.03 8.19 18.82
C GLU A 226 -31.98 7.41 17.51
N TYR A 227 -31.43 8.05 16.48
CA TYR A 227 -31.26 7.47 15.15
C TYR A 227 -29.78 7.41 14.80
N LEU A 228 -29.36 6.28 14.21
CA LEU A 228 -28.01 6.12 13.68
C LEU A 228 -27.95 6.77 12.31
N VAL A 229 -27.20 7.86 12.22
CA VAL A 229 -27.08 8.71 11.03
C VAL A 229 -25.84 8.29 10.26
N ARG A 230 -26.01 8.02 8.97
CA ARG A 230 -24.89 7.89 8.02
C ARG A 230 -24.76 9.15 7.20
N TYR A 231 -23.56 9.71 7.17
CA TYR A 231 -23.24 10.92 6.40
C TYR A 231 -22.88 10.60 4.95
N LYS A 232 -23.04 11.57 4.04
CA LYS A 232 -22.59 11.45 2.64
C LYS A 232 -21.07 11.50 2.52
N ASN A 233 -20.42 12.24 3.42
CA ASN A 233 -18.97 12.36 3.46
C ASN A 233 -18.36 11.11 4.09
N PRO A 234 -17.42 10.41 3.41
CA PRO A 234 -16.79 9.20 3.93
C PRO A 234 -15.92 9.41 5.17
N GLN A 235 -15.62 10.66 5.52
CA GLN A 235 -14.76 11.03 6.64
C GLN A 235 -15.49 11.05 7.99
N HIS A 236 -16.82 11.20 7.99
CA HIS A 236 -17.60 11.19 9.22
C HIS A 236 -18.07 9.77 9.54
N GLU A 237 -17.82 9.33 10.78
CA GLU A 237 -18.28 8.05 11.28
C GLU A 237 -19.80 8.05 11.53
N ASP A 238 -20.41 6.87 11.61
CA ASP A 238 -21.85 6.73 11.87
C ASP A 238 -22.15 7.09 13.34
N GLU A 239 -22.92 8.16 13.59
CA GLU A 239 -23.21 8.70 14.93
C GLU A 239 -24.67 8.52 15.35
N TRP A 240 -24.91 8.38 16.66
CA TRP A 240 -26.26 8.32 17.25
C TRP A 240 -26.75 9.71 17.65
N ILE A 241 -27.81 10.18 16.99
CA ILE A 241 -28.26 11.57 17.09
C ILE A 241 -29.75 11.64 17.40
N LEU A 242 -30.14 12.68 18.13
CA LEU A 242 -31.54 13.02 18.39
C LEU A 242 -32.22 13.60 17.13
N PRO A 243 -33.52 13.38 16.93
CA PRO A 243 -34.24 13.86 15.74
C PRO A 243 -34.19 15.39 15.56
N GLU A 244 -34.03 16.14 16.64
CA GLU A 244 -33.96 17.61 16.62
C GLU A 244 -32.65 18.14 16.05
N LYS A 245 -31.56 17.38 16.21
CA LYS A 245 -30.22 17.77 15.74
C LYS A 245 -29.96 17.38 14.29
N ILE A 246 -30.89 16.66 13.65
CA ILE A 246 -30.75 16.18 12.27
C ILE A 246 -31.33 17.24 11.31
N PRO A 247 -30.53 17.79 10.37
CA PRO A 247 -31.04 18.66 9.32
C PRO A 247 -32.12 17.95 8.49
N TYR A 248 -33.26 18.61 8.27
CA TYR A 248 -34.41 18.05 7.54
C TYR A 248 -34.90 16.69 8.09
N SER A 249 -34.86 16.50 9.41
CA SER A 249 -35.19 15.25 10.10
C SER A 249 -36.50 14.59 9.65
N LYS A 250 -37.55 15.37 9.41
CA LYS A 250 -38.87 14.88 8.96
C LYS A 250 -38.77 14.06 7.67
N THR A 251 -38.03 14.54 6.66
CA THR A 251 -37.88 13.87 5.36
C THR A 251 -37.17 12.54 5.50
N TYR A 252 -36.09 12.50 6.29
CA TYR A 252 -35.32 11.28 6.53
C TYR A 252 -36.08 10.26 7.37
N LEU A 253 -36.86 10.70 8.36
CA LEU A 253 -37.71 9.82 9.16
C LEU A 253 -38.85 9.20 8.34
N ILE A 254 -39.43 9.95 7.39
CA ILE A 254 -40.45 9.42 6.47
C ILE A 254 -39.84 8.33 5.58
N ARG A 255 -38.69 8.59 4.96
CA ARG A 255 -37.96 7.60 4.15
C ARG A 255 -37.60 6.35 4.96
N PHE A 256 -37.04 6.53 6.15
CA PHE A 256 -36.68 5.44 7.06
C PHE A 256 -37.87 4.55 7.43
N ARG A 257 -39.03 5.15 7.70
CA ARG A 257 -40.27 4.41 7.98
C ARG A 257 -40.78 3.68 6.74
N HIS A 258 -40.67 4.28 5.56
CA HIS A 258 -41.06 3.66 4.30
C HIS A 258 -40.21 2.42 3.98
N ASP A 259 -38.89 2.52 4.11
CA ASP A 259 -37.95 1.43 3.83
C ASP A 259 -38.14 0.22 4.77
N ARG A 260 -38.68 0.44 5.98
CA ARG A 260 -38.98 -0.62 6.94
C ARG A 260 -40.39 -1.21 6.82
N ARG A 261 -41.25 -0.65 5.97
CA ARG A 261 -42.54 -1.29 5.72
C ARG A 261 -42.28 -2.59 4.97
N PRO A 262 -42.78 -3.74 5.46
CA PRO A 262 -42.75 -4.96 4.67
C PRO A 262 -43.54 -4.69 3.38
N ILE A 263 -42.93 -5.02 2.23
CA ILE A 263 -43.60 -4.95 0.94
C ILE A 263 -44.76 -5.96 1.02
N PRO A 264 -46.02 -5.55 0.76
CA PRO A 264 -47.11 -6.52 0.67
C PRO A 264 -46.79 -7.50 -0.46
N GLN A 265 -46.77 -8.80 -0.13
CA GLN A 265 -46.61 -9.89 -1.09
C GLN A 265 -47.79 -9.97 -2.05
#